data_AF-A0A8I2K0F3-F1
#
_entry.id   AF-A0A8I2K0F3-F1
#
_cell.length_a   1.000
_cell.length_b   1.000
_cell.length_c   1.000
_cell.angle_alpha   90.00
_cell.angle_beta   90.00
_cell.angle_gamma   90.00
#
_symmetry.space_group_name_H-M   'P 1'
#
loop_
_entity.id
_entity.type
_entity.pdbx_description
1 polymer ?
#
loop_
_entity_poly.entity_id
_entity_poly.type
_entity_poly.pdbx_seq_one_letter_code
_entity_poly.pdbx_strand_id
1 'polypeptide(L)'
;MSERGMKPRAEKGREILKESGAELIIAQGIHNKTLCVDDVYLAKGSFNWLSAPRNPSNKYFLHNVSLGYKGEKVAEFIRQVSSEMEYIAKLGMKT
;
A
#
# COMPACT_ATOMS: atom_id res chain seq x y z
N MET A 1 -7.41 7.69 -23.69
CA MET A 1 -7.45 6.97 -22.39
C MET A 1 -8.06 7.93 -21.38
N SER A 2 -9.23 7.64 -20.83
CA SER A 2 -9.96 8.62 -20.01
C SER A 2 -9.29 8.81 -18.65
N GLU A 3 -9.02 10.08 -18.32
CA GLU A 3 -8.62 10.53 -16.99
C GLU A 3 -9.67 10.09 -15.97
N ARG A 4 -9.41 9.01 -15.24
CA ARG A 4 -10.15 8.77 -14.00
C ARG A 4 -9.56 9.69 -12.95
N GLY A 5 -10.21 10.85 -12.80
CA GLY A 5 -9.97 11.74 -11.66
C GLY A 5 -10.03 10.99 -10.33
N MET A 6 -9.33 11.51 -9.34
CA MET A 6 -9.30 10.93 -8.00
C MET A 6 -10.71 10.87 -7.42
N LYS A 7 -11.09 9.71 -6.85
CA LYS A 7 -12.40 9.59 -6.19
C LYS A 7 -12.39 10.47 -4.92
N PRO A 8 -13.50 11.14 -4.57
CA PRO A 8 -13.57 11.97 -3.35
C PRO A 8 -13.18 11.21 -2.07
N ARG A 9 -13.52 9.92 -1.99
CA ARG A 9 -13.12 9.07 -0.85
C ARG A 9 -11.62 8.81 -0.77
N ALA A 10 -10.94 8.78 -1.92
CA ALA A 10 -9.49 8.63 -1.95
C ALA A 10 -8.81 9.92 -1.51
N GLU A 11 -9.32 11.08 -1.94
CA GLU A 11 -8.85 12.40 -1.49
C GLU A 11 -8.99 12.57 0.03
N LYS A 12 -10.19 12.33 0.57
CA LYS A 12 -10.44 12.35 2.01
C LYS A 12 -9.54 11.38 2.79
N GLY A 13 -9.27 10.20 2.22
CA GLY A 13 -8.35 9.24 2.82
C GLY A 13 -6.91 9.77 2.93
N ARG A 14 -6.46 10.56 1.94
CA ARG A 14 -5.13 11.19 1.98
C ARG A 14 -5.05 12.29 3.05
N GLU A 15 -6.12 13.07 3.19
CA GLU A 15 -6.21 14.09 4.23
C GLU A 15 -6.09 13.46 5.63
N ILE A 16 -6.90 12.43 5.91
CA ILE A 16 -6.88 11.73 7.20
C ILE A 16 -5.49 11.15 7.51
N LEU A 17 -4.80 10.57 6.52
CA LEU A 17 -3.44 10.05 6.72
C LEU A 17 -2.45 11.15 7.09
N LYS A 18 -2.53 12.32 6.45
CA LYS A 18 -1.67 13.46 6.79
C LYS A 18 -2.00 14.02 8.17
N GLU A 19 -3.28 14.16 8.49
CA GLU A 19 -3.77 14.64 9.79
C GLU A 19 -3.36 13.72 10.94
N SER A 20 -3.25 12.41 10.70
CA SER A 20 -2.75 11.48 11.71
C SER A 20 -1.23 11.56 11.93
N GLY A 21 -0.52 12.45 11.22
CA GLY A 21 0.94 12.58 11.27
C GLY A 21 1.69 11.53 10.45
N ALA A 22 1.00 10.78 9.57
CA ALA A 22 1.68 9.85 8.68
C ALA A 22 2.30 10.58 7.49
N GLU A 23 3.51 10.17 7.09
CA GLU A 23 4.09 10.60 5.84
C GLU A 23 3.38 9.90 4.67
N LEU A 24 2.86 10.70 3.72
CA LEU A 24 2.17 10.19 2.54
C LEU A 24 2.95 10.55 1.28
N ILE A 25 3.50 9.52 0.63
CA ILE A 25 4.17 9.64 -0.67
C ILE A 25 3.21 9.18 -1.78
N ILE A 26 3.08 10.01 -2.82
CA ILE A 26 2.28 9.67 -4.00
C ILE A 26 3.20 9.13 -5.08
N ALA A 27 3.00 7.86 -5.43
CA ALA A 27 3.76 7.16 -6.45
C ALA A 27 2.83 6.53 -7.49
N GLN A 28 3.30 6.44 -8.74
CA GLN A 28 2.57 5.81 -9.84
C GLN A 28 3.13 4.42 -10.14
N GLY A 29 2.29 3.55 -10.73
CA GLY A 29 2.72 2.21 -11.17
C GLY A 29 2.90 1.18 -10.05
N ILE A 30 2.54 1.49 -8.80
CA ILE A 30 2.66 0.56 -7.68
C ILE A 30 1.51 -0.44 -7.68
N HIS A 31 1.83 -1.72 -7.81
CA HIS A 31 0.87 -2.82 -7.70
C HIS A 31 1.21 -3.83 -6.60
N ASN A 32 2.31 -3.65 -5.86
CA ASN A 32 2.54 -4.44 -4.65
C ASN A 32 1.61 -3.95 -3.52
N LYS A 33 1.23 -4.86 -2.62
CA LYS A 33 0.43 -4.56 -1.43
C LYS A 33 1.18 -5.10 -0.24
N THR A 34 2.18 -4.35 0.18
CA THR A 34 3.10 -4.72 1.24
C THR A 34 2.79 -3.91 2.49
N LEU A 35 2.81 -4.56 3.64
CA LEU A 35 2.80 -3.90 4.94
C LEU A 35 4.05 -4.34 5.69
N CYS A 36 4.84 -3.38 6.15
CA CYS A 36 6.03 -3.62 6.97
C CYS A 36 5.77 -3.03 8.37
N VAL A 37 6.18 -3.73 9.42
CA VAL A 37 6.16 -3.24 10.80
C VAL A 37 7.55 -3.41 11.37
N ASP A 38 8.19 -2.26 11.62
CA ASP A 38 9.62 -2.14 11.95
C ASP A 38 10.46 -3.03 11.02
N ASP A 39 11.45 -3.74 11.58
CA ASP A 39 12.28 -4.71 10.86
C ASP A 39 11.87 -6.16 11.15
N VAL A 40 10.70 -6.39 11.77
CA VAL A 40 10.36 -7.68 12.38
C VAL A 40 9.18 -8.40 11.71
N TYR A 41 8.34 -7.67 10.98
CA TYR A 41 7.17 -8.26 10.32
C TYR A 41 6.93 -7.66 8.95
N LEU A 42 6.68 -8.54 7.98
CA LEU A 42 6.28 -8.16 6.64
C LEU A 42 5.05 -8.97 6.24
N ALA A 43 4.07 -8.32 5.61
CA ALA A 43 2.91 -8.99 5.04
C ALA A 43 2.71 -8.59 3.58
N LYS A 44 2.37 -9.57 2.73
CA LYS A 44 2.01 -9.37 1.32
C LYS A 44 0.57 -9.80 1.09
N GLY A 45 -0.26 -8.89 0.59
CA GLY A 45 -1.67 -9.15 0.30
C GLY A 45 -1.92 -9.43 -1.18
N SER A 46 -2.87 -10.32 -1.47
CA SER A 46 -3.41 -10.51 -2.84
C SER A 46 -4.30 -9.33 -3.29
N PHE A 47 -4.76 -8.51 -2.36
CA PHE A 47 -5.67 -7.40 -2.60
C PHE A 47 -5.32 -6.17 -1.74
N ASN A 48 -5.87 -5.02 -2.11
CA ASN A 48 -5.66 -3.76 -1.39
C ASN A 48 -6.23 -3.80 0.03
N TRP A 49 -5.38 -3.44 1.00
CA TRP A 49 -5.67 -3.54 2.44
C TRP A 49 -6.95 -2.79 2.88
N LEU A 50 -7.21 -1.61 2.29
CA LEU A 50 -8.29 -0.71 2.72
C LEU A 50 -9.48 -0.64 1.75
N SER A 51 -9.56 -1.52 0.74
CA SER A 51 -10.64 -1.47 -0.25
C SER A 51 -11.37 -2.79 -0.50
N ALA A 52 -11.07 -3.84 0.28
CA ALA A 52 -11.75 -5.12 0.17
C ALA A 52 -13.21 -5.02 0.66
N PRO A 53 -14.22 -5.40 -0.16
CA PRO A 53 -15.59 -5.54 0.31
C PRO A 53 -15.66 -6.54 1.47
N ARG A 54 -16.36 -6.18 2.54
CA ARG A 54 -16.54 -7.06 3.73
C ARG A 54 -17.94 -7.66 3.84
N ASN A 55 -18.86 -7.22 3.01
CA ASN A 55 -20.23 -7.74 2.96
C ASN A 55 -20.29 -8.94 1.97
N PRO A 56 -20.64 -10.16 2.43
CA PRO A 56 -20.77 -11.33 1.57
C PRO A 56 -21.81 -11.19 0.45
N SER A 57 -22.83 -10.33 0.60
CA SER A 57 -23.82 -10.09 -0.45
C SER A 57 -23.31 -9.18 -1.58
N ASN A 58 -22.11 -8.60 -1.43
CA ASN A 58 -21.50 -7.82 -2.49
C ASN A 58 -20.92 -8.76 -3.56
N LYS A 59 -21.29 -8.57 -4.84
CA LYS A 59 -20.76 -9.36 -5.97
C LYS A 59 -19.24 -9.31 -6.15
N TYR A 60 -18.57 -8.35 -5.53
CA TYR A 60 -17.10 -8.22 -5.54
C TYR A 60 -16.46 -8.75 -4.25
N PHE A 61 -17.23 -9.42 -3.38
CA PHE A 61 -16.70 -10.13 -2.23
C PHE A 61 -15.94 -11.36 -2.72
N LEU A 62 -14.62 -11.31 -2.61
CA LEU A 62 -13.71 -12.36 -3.05
C LEU A 62 -12.92 -12.90 -1.85
N HIS A 63 -12.61 -14.20 -1.87
CA HIS A 63 -11.65 -14.77 -0.95
C HIS A 63 -10.25 -14.22 -1.29
N ASN A 64 -9.66 -13.49 -0.35
CA ASN A 64 -8.34 -12.89 -0.48
C ASN A 64 -7.45 -13.41 0.64
N VAL A 65 -6.17 -13.64 0.32
CA VAL A 65 -5.19 -14.21 1.25
C VAL A 65 -4.03 -13.26 1.38
N SER A 66 -3.47 -13.17 2.59
CA SER A 66 -2.22 -12.48 2.86
C SER A 66 -1.20 -13.45 3.46
N LEU A 67 0.05 -13.31 3.03
CA LEU A 67 1.17 -14.05 3.60
C LEU A 67 1.93 -13.15 4.56
N GLY A 68 2.10 -13.62 5.80
CA GLY A 68 2.88 -12.95 6.84
C GLY A 68 4.23 -13.63 7.02
N TYR A 69 5.28 -12.82 7.20
CA TYR A 69 6.66 -13.25 7.34
C TYR A 69 7.24 -12.71 8.64
N LYS A 70 7.97 -13.56 9.37
CA LYS A 70 8.75 -13.25 10.58
C LYS A 70 10.09 -13.98 10.51
N GLY A 71 11.08 -13.48 11.25
CA GLY A 71 12.39 -14.12 11.41
C GLY A 71 13.55 -13.31 10.84
N GLU A 72 14.75 -13.87 10.92
CA GLU A 72 16.02 -13.16 10.75
C GLU A 72 16.18 -12.43 9.41
N LYS A 73 15.57 -12.96 8.33
CA LYS A 73 15.66 -12.37 6.99
C LYS A 73 14.65 -11.26 6.71
N VAL A 74 13.65 -11.06 7.57
CA VAL A 74 12.57 -10.08 7.30
C VAL A 74 13.11 -8.66 7.25
N ALA A 75 14.03 -8.31 8.14
CA ALA A 75 14.68 -7.00 8.15
C ALA A 75 15.35 -6.66 6.81
N GLU A 76 15.98 -7.65 6.16
CA GLU A 76 16.60 -7.45 4.85
C GLU A 76 15.55 -7.15 3.77
N PHE A 77 14.47 -7.93 3.73
CA PHE A 77 13.39 -7.70 2.77
C PHE A 77 12.70 -6.35 3.00
N ILE A 78 12.53 -5.93 4.25
CA ILE A 78 11.94 -4.62 4.57
C ILE A 78 12.83 -3.50 4.07
N ARG A 79 14.16 -3.58 4.28
CA ARG A 79 15.10 -2.61 3.73
C ARG A 79 15.04 -2.52 2.20
N GLN A 80 14.93 -3.66 1.51
CA GLN A 80 14.77 -3.69 0.06
C GLN A 80 13.48 -2.99 -0.39
N VAL A 81 12.35 -3.25 0.28
CA VAL A 81 11.07 -2.57 0.01
C VAL A 81 11.20 -1.07 0.24
N SER A 82 11.81 -0.63 1.35
CA SER A 82 12.02 0.79 1.64
C SER A 82 12.89 1.47 0.57
N SER A 83 13.99 0.86 0.16
CA SER A 83 14.85 1.38 -0.91
C SER A 83 14.11 1.49 -2.26
N GLU A 84 13.26 0.52 -2.59
CA GLU A 84 12.40 0.58 -3.77
C GLU A 84 11.42 1.76 -3.69
N MET A 85 10.77 1.96 -2.54
CA MET A 85 9.83 3.07 -2.34
C MET A 85 10.52 4.43 -2.43
N GLU A 86 11.71 4.58 -1.84
CA GLU A 86 12.51 5.80 -1.96
C GLU A 86 12.92 6.08 -3.41
N TYR A 87 13.30 5.05 -4.17
CA TYR A 87 13.64 5.18 -5.57
C TYR A 87 12.43 5.64 -6.40
N ILE A 88 11.27 5.01 -6.19
CA ILE A 88 10.03 5.38 -6.88
C ILE A 88 9.59 6.80 -6.49
N ALA A 89 9.72 7.18 -5.22
CA ALA A 89 9.44 8.54 -4.75
C ALA A 89 10.31 9.57 -5.51
N LYS A 90 11.61 9.31 -5.64
CA LYS A 90 12.54 10.17 -6.40
C LYS A 90 12.20 10.25 -7.89
N LEU A 91 11.74 9.16 -8.50
CA LEU A 91 11.28 9.18 -9.90
C LEU A 91 10.00 10.02 -10.05
N GLY A 92 9.08 9.93 -9.10
CA GLY A 92 7.85 10.71 -9.06
C GLY A 92 8.06 12.21 -8.80
N MET A 93 9.22 12.61 -8.27
CA MET A 93 9.62 14.01 -8.07
C MET A 93 10.25 14.66 -9.30
N LYS A 94 10.52 13.91 -10.38
CA LYS A 94 11.14 14.44 -11.62
C LYS A 94 10.16 15.11 -12.60
N THR A 95 8.97 15.49 -12.15
CA THR A 95 7.96 16.20 -12.98
C THR A 95 7.94 17.68 -12.68
#